data_AF-A0A0A9DVT5-F1
#
_entry.id   AF-A0A0A9DVT5-F1
#
_cell.length_a   1.000
_cell.length_b   1.000
_cell.length_c   1.000
_cell.angle_alpha   90.00
_cell.angle_beta   90.00
_cell.angle_gamma   90.00
#
_symmetry.space_group_name_H-M   'P 1'
#
loop_
_entity.id
_entity.type
_entity.pdbx_description
1 polymer ?
#
loop_
_entity_poly.entity_id
_entity_poly.type
_entity_poly.pdbx_seq_one_letter_code
_entity_poly.pdbx_strand_id
1 'polypeptide(L)' 'MVLGDTCTRGCRFCAVKTSNKPPPPDPLEPLNTALAVASWGYDL' A
#
# COMPACT_ATOMS: atom_id res chain seq x y z
N MET A 1 2.29 0.03 2.86
CA MET A 1 0.88 -0.16 2.47
C MET A 1 0.87 -0.42 0.98
N VAL A 2 -0.02 -1.28 0.49
CA VAL A 2 -0.11 -1.64 -0.94
C VAL A 2 -1.31 -0.91 -1.56
N LEU A 3 -1.25 -0.54 -2.84
CA LEU A 3 -2.24 0.23 -3.57
C LEU A 3 -2.42 1.68 -3.05
N GLY A 4 -1.35 2.25 -2.51
CA GLY A 4 -1.34 3.63 -2.01
C GLY A 4 -1.96 3.80 -0.62
N ASP A 5 -2.38 5.04 -0.31
CA ASP A 5 -2.83 5.43 1.03
C ASP A 5 -4.35 5.59 1.21
N THR A 6 -5.10 5.24 0.16
CA THR A 6 -6.50 5.62 0.00
C THR A 6 -7.35 4.40 -0.36
N CYS A 7 -8.41 4.18 0.41
CA CYS A 7 -9.37 3.10 0.19
C CYS A 7 -10.66 3.62 -0.46
N THR A 8 -11.32 2.77 -1.25
CA THR A 8 -12.66 3.06 -1.79
C THR A 8 -13.80 2.76 -0.81
N ARG A 9 -13.47 2.19 0.37
CA ARG A 9 -14.44 1.87 1.43
C ARG A 9 -14.34 2.89 2.57
N GLY A 10 -15.50 3.23 3.16
CA GLY A 10 -15.62 4.16 4.29
C GLY A 10 -15.87 3.46 5.64
N CYS A 11 -14.97 2.58 6.07
CA CYS A 11 -15.09 1.88 7.35
C CYS A 11 -14.94 2.86 8.52
N ARG A 12 -15.92 2.93 9.43
CA ARG A 12 -15.96 3.93 10.52
C ARG A 12 -14.83 3.84 11.54
N PHE A 13 -14.22 2.67 11.66
CA PHE A 13 -13.11 2.42 12.57
C PHE A 13 -11.73 2.56 11.89
N CYS A 14 -11.68 2.64 10.57
CA CYS A 14 -10.43 2.58 9.82
C CYS A 14 -9.86 4.00 9.63
N ALA A 15 -8.56 4.15 9.89
CA ALA A 15 -7.86 5.43 9.76
C ALA A 15 -7.35 5.74 8.34
N VAL A 16 -7.61 4.87 7.35
CA VAL A 16 -7.17 5.04 5.96
C VAL A 16 -8.03 6.10 5.26
N LYS A 17 -7.41 6.95 4.43
CA LYS A 17 -8.13 7.97 3.66
C LYS A 17 -9.18 7.33 2.76
N THR A 18 -10.32 7.97 2.57
CA THR A 18 -11.40 7.45 1.73
C THR A 18 -11.55 8.28 0.46
N SER A 19 -11.48 7.64 -0.71
CA SER A 19 -11.82 8.25 -2.02
C SER A 19 -12.42 7.21 -2.94
N ASN A 20 -13.47 7.58 -3.67
CA ASN A 20 -14.11 6.70 -4.64
C ASN A 20 -13.31 6.58 -5.96
N LYS A 21 -12.30 7.43 -6.17
CA LYS A 21 -11.43 7.42 -7.36
C LYS A 21 -9.97 7.68 -6.93
N PRO A 22 -9.30 6.68 -6.34
CA PRO A 22 -7.88 6.78 -6.04
C PRO A 22 -7.05 6.80 -7.34
N PRO A 23 -5.78 7.22 -7.27
CA PRO A 23 -4.83 7.10 -8.38
C PRO A 23 -4.69 5.64 -8.87
N PRO A 24 -4.25 5.42 -10.12
CA PRO A 24 -3.96 4.08 -10.60
C PRO A 24 -2.80 3.44 -9.80
N PRO A 25 -2.78 2.11 -9.65
CA PRO A 25 -1.69 1.39 -8.98
C PRO A 25 -0.35 1.58 -9.72
N ASP A 26 0.74 1.62 -8.96
CA ASP A 26 2.10 1.60 -9.51
C ASP A 26 2.45 0.17 -9.99
N PRO A 27 2.75 -0.05 -11.29
CA PRO A 27 3.15 -1.35 -11.80
C PRO A 27 4.41 -1.93 -11.16
N LEU A 28 5.30 -1.08 -10.62
CA LEU A 28 6.54 -1.50 -9.95
C LEU A 28 6.39 -1.70 -8.44
N GLU A 29 5.20 -1.48 -7.89
CA GLU A 29 4.92 -1.69 -6.45
C GLU A 29 5.36 -3.07 -5.95
N PRO A 30 5.15 -4.19 -6.67
CA PRO A 30 5.63 -5.51 -6.23
C PRO A 30 7.16 -5.57 -6.10
N LEU A 31 7.89 -5.01 -7.06
CA LEU A 31 9.36 -4.99 -7.04
C LEU A 31 9.88 -4.11 -5.90
N ASN A 32 9.31 -2.90 -5.77
CA ASN A 32 9.70 -1.95 -4.73
C ASN A 32 9.45 -2.51 -3.32
N THR A 33 8.31 -3.20 -3.13
CA THR A 33 7.99 -3.86 -1.86
C THR A 33 8.97 -4.99 -1.55
N ALA A 34 9.31 -5.82 -2.54
CA ALA A 34 10.27 -6.90 -2.36
C ALA A 34 11.68 -6.37 -1.99
N LEU A 35 12.14 -5.32 -2.66
CA LEU A 35 13.42 -4.67 -2.37
C LEU A 35 13.44 -4.08 -0.95
N ALA A 36 12.35 -3.42 -0.54
CA ALA A 36 12.21 -2.88 0.81
C ALA A 36 12.33 -3.99 1.87
N VAL A 37 11.58 -5.09 1.72
CA VAL A 37 11.64 -6.22 2.65
C VAL A 37 13.05 -6.85 2.69
N ALA A 38 13.68 -7.03 1.54
CA ALA A 38 15.03 -7.59 1.46
C ALA A 38 16.06 -6.71 2.19
N SER A 39 15.88 -5.38 2.18
CA SER A 39 16.79 -4.44 2.85
C SER A 39 16.67 -4.42 4.37
N TRP A 40 15.61 -4.99 4.94
CA TRP A 40 15.33 -4.87 6.37
C TRP A 40 16.17 -5.81 7.25
N GLY A 41 16.90 -6.76 6.64
CA GLY A 41 17.81 -7.63 7.37
C GLY A 41 17.11 -8.52 8.41
N TYR A 42 15.85 -8.88 8.16
CA TYR A 42 15.16 -9.87 8.98
C TYR A 42 15.83 -11.23 8.76
N ASP A 43 16.17 -11.91 9.84
CA ASP A 43 16.70 -13.27 9.78
C ASP A 43 15.65 -14.22 9.17
N LEU A 44 16.10 -15.02 8.19
CA LEU A 44 15.34 -16.12 7.58
C LEU A 44 15.54 -17.41 8.36
#